data_AF-A0A3M1YLQ3-F1
#
_entry.id   AF-A0A3M1YLQ3-F1
#
_cell.length_a   1.000
_cell.length_b   1.000
_cell.length_c   1.000
_cell.angle_alpha   90.00
_cell.angle_beta   90.00
_cell.angle_gamma   90.00
#
_symmetry.space_group_name_H-M   'P 1'
#
loop_
_entity.id
_entity.type
_entity.pdbx_description
1 polymer ?
#
loop_
_entity_poly.entity_id
_entity_poly.type
_entity_poly.pdbx_seq_one_letter_code
_entity_poly.pdbx_strand_id
1 'polypeptide(L)'
;MNTETLIITLALSSAVLVWTLWPLLRRRQENSHLAEYLKQEEQLRVLYDRVLTNVRDLDEDYDTGKITEDDYRQERDLWVQRGVQVLKAMDVLQAQMQAAAPQINDDDDEVEAAIARYKQGLRA
;
A
#
# COMPACT_ATOMS: atom_id res chain seq x y z
N MET A 1 -28.09 46.69 17.86
CA MET A 1 -27.38 45.72 17.01
C MET A 1 -28.42 44.83 16.37
N ASN A 2 -28.45 44.76 15.04
CA ASN A 2 -29.55 44.14 14.32
C ASN A 2 -29.30 42.63 14.26
N THR A 3 -30.22 41.84 14.81
CA THR A 3 -30.13 40.36 14.84
C THR A 3 -29.98 39.78 13.44
N GLU A 4 -30.61 40.40 12.44
CA GLU A 4 -30.49 40.04 11.01
C GLU A 4 -29.04 40.08 10.52
N THR A 5 -28.29 41.14 10.83
CA THR A 5 -26.89 41.26 10.43
C THR A 5 -25.99 40.24 11.12
N LEU A 6 -26.35 39.83 12.35
CA LEU A 6 -25.62 38.85 13.14
C LEU A 6 -25.79 37.44 12.57
N ILE A 7 -27.00 37.09 12.14
CA ILE A 7 -27.29 35.81 11.48
C ILE A 7 -26.55 35.71 10.14
N ILE A 8 -26.58 36.78 9.33
CA ILE A 8 -25.94 36.78 8.01
C ILE A 8 -24.42 36.65 8.13
N THR A 9 -23.80 37.41 9.04
CA THR A 9 -22.35 37.32 9.27
C THR A 9 -21.93 35.97 9.81
N LEU A 10 -22.71 35.37 10.71
CA LEU A 10 -22.44 34.03 11.21
C LEU A 10 -22.53 32.98 10.10
N ALA A 11 -23.58 33.02 9.27
CA ALA A 11 -23.77 32.08 8.17
C ALA A 11 -22.64 32.16 7.13
N LEU A 12 -22.23 33.37 6.75
CA LEU A 12 -21.10 33.59 5.83
C LEU A 12 -19.78 33.09 6.42
N SER A 13 -19.52 33.39 7.69
CA SER A 13 -18.32 32.92 8.39
C SER A 13 -18.26 31.38 8.43
N SER A 14 -19.38 30.74 8.78
CA SER A 14 -19.48 29.27 8.79
C SER A 14 -19.28 28.67 7.41
N ALA A 15 -19.84 29.26 6.34
CA ALA A 15 -19.67 28.76 4.98
C ALA A 15 -18.20 28.80 4.52
N VAL A 16 -17.48 29.89 4.83
CA VAL A 16 -16.04 30.01 4.53
C VAL A 16 -15.22 28.98 5.30
N LEU A 17 -15.53 28.78 6.59
CA LEU A 17 -14.88 27.75 7.41
C LEU A 17 -15.12 26.36 6.84
N VAL A 18 -16.36 26.02 6.47
CA VAL A 18 -16.68 24.73 5.85
C VAL A 18 -15.92 24.57 4.53
N TRP A 19 -15.94 25.56 3.65
CA TRP A 19 -15.22 25.51 2.37
C TRP A 19 -13.71 25.29 2.53
N THR A 20 -13.12 25.94 3.54
CA THR A 20 -11.67 25.85 3.81
C THR A 20 -11.29 24.53 4.49
N LEU A 21 -12.15 24.00 5.36
CA LEU A 21 -11.93 22.74 6.08
C LEU A 21 -12.30 21.50 5.25
N TRP A 22 -13.20 21.64 4.27
CA TRP A 22 -13.65 20.58 3.37
C TRP A 22 -12.51 19.83 2.66
N PRO A 23 -11.52 20.49 2.02
CA PRO A 23 -10.41 19.78 1.37
C PRO A 23 -9.53 19.04 2.38
N LEU A 24 -9.43 19.52 3.62
CA LEU A 24 -8.61 18.90 4.66
C LEU A 24 -9.24 17.60 5.17
N LEU A 25 -10.57 17.55 5.28
CA LEU A 25 -11.30 16.34 5.65
C LEU A 25 -11.23 15.27 4.55
N ARG A 26 -11.29 15.66 3.25
CA ARG A 26 -11.14 14.73 2.13
C ARG A 26 -9.74 14.09 2.04
N ARG A 27 -8.67 14.87 2.27
CA ARG A 27 -7.27 14.36 2.25
C ARG A 27 -6.99 13.33 3.35
N ARG A 28 -7.75 13.35 4.46
CA ARG A 28 -7.55 12.42 5.58
C ARG A 28 -7.92 10.98 5.22
N GLN A 29 -8.90 10.77 4.32
CA GLN A 29 -9.30 9.42 3.89
C GLN A 29 -8.29 8.76 2.95
N GLU A 30 -7.67 9.51 2.03
CA GLU A 30 -6.63 8.94 1.16
C GLU A 30 -5.37 8.55 1.95
N ASN A 31 -4.96 9.40 2.90
CA ASN A 31 -3.79 9.12 3.74
C ASN A 31 -3.99 7.91 4.67
N SER A 32 -5.22 7.60 5.09
CA SER A 32 -5.46 6.40 5.92
C SER A 32 -5.24 5.10 5.16
N HIS A 33 -5.62 5.02 3.88
CA HIS A 33 -5.43 3.80 3.08
C HIS A 33 -3.95 3.48 2.84
N LEU A 34 -3.13 4.51 2.55
CA LEU A 34 -1.69 4.32 2.38
C LEU A 34 -1.02 3.90 3.69
N ALA A 35 -1.38 4.52 4.81
CA ALA A 35 -0.84 4.16 6.12
C ALA A 35 -1.22 2.73 6.54
N GLU A 36 -2.45 2.30 6.24
CA GLU A 36 -2.90 0.93 6.48
C GLU A 36 -2.16 -0.08 5.59
N TYR A 37 -1.95 0.24 4.31
CA TYR A 37 -1.16 -0.59 3.40
C TYR A 37 0.27 -0.79 3.90
N LEU A 38 0.98 0.30 4.22
CA LEU A 38 2.38 0.24 4.69
C LEU A 38 2.50 -0.60 5.96
N LYS A 39 1.54 -0.46 6.88
CA LYS A 39 1.49 -1.26 8.11
C LYS A 39 1.28 -2.75 7.81
N GLN A 40 0.39 -3.09 6.89
CA GLN A 40 0.16 -4.48 6.50
C GLN A 40 1.39 -5.07 5.78
N GLU A 41 2.02 -4.30 4.90
CA GLU A 41 3.24 -4.70 4.20
C GLU A 41 4.37 -5.01 5.19
N GLU A 42 4.59 -4.12 6.17
CA GLU A 42 5.61 -4.32 7.20
C GLU A 42 5.34 -5.56 8.06
N GLN A 43 4.07 -5.79 8.43
CA GLN A 43 3.69 -6.99 9.18
C GLN A 43 3.99 -8.28 8.39
N LEU A 44 3.68 -8.31 7.10
CA LEU A 44 3.95 -9.47 6.25
C LEU A 44 5.45 -9.69 6.06
N ARG A 45 6.24 -8.61 5.91
CA ARG A 45 7.71 -8.70 5.85
C ARG A 45 8.30 -9.30 7.12
N VAL A 46 7.85 -8.85 8.29
CA VAL A 46 8.28 -9.42 9.59
C VAL A 46 7.94 -10.91 9.70
N LEU A 47 6.75 -11.31 9.23
CA LEU A 47 6.37 -12.72 9.21
C LEU A 47 7.24 -13.54 8.24
N TYR A 48 7.57 -12.99 7.08
CA TYR A 48 8.46 -13.62 6.10
C TYR A 48 9.85 -13.84 6.68
N ASP A 49 10.46 -12.81 7.27
CA ASP A 49 11.76 -12.90 7.92
C ASP A 49 11.76 -13.95 9.03
N ARG A 50 10.69 -14.00 9.81
CA ARG A 50 10.52 -15.03 10.84
C ARG A 50 10.49 -16.43 10.26
N VAL A 51 9.78 -16.67 9.16
CA VAL A 51 9.78 -17.98 8.49
C VAL A 51 11.20 -18.34 8.05
N LEU A 52 11.92 -17.40 7.43
CA LEU A 52 13.29 -17.63 6.97
C LEU A 52 14.24 -17.98 8.11
N THR A 53 14.16 -17.26 9.22
CA THR A 53 14.95 -17.57 10.43
C THR A 53 14.63 -18.97 10.95
N ASN A 54 13.35 -19.36 11.06
CA ASN A 54 13.01 -20.70 11.55
C ASN A 54 13.48 -21.82 10.61
N VAL A 55 13.37 -21.63 9.30
CA VAL A 55 13.88 -22.63 8.33
C VAL A 55 15.39 -22.76 8.47
N ARG A 56 16.10 -21.63 8.58
CA ARG A 56 17.55 -21.64 8.77
C ARG A 56 17.96 -22.31 10.08
N ASP A 57 17.33 -21.97 11.19
CA ASP A 57 17.62 -22.57 12.50
C ASP A 57 17.36 -24.08 12.45
N LEU A 58 16.29 -24.51 11.77
CA LEU A 58 15.96 -25.91 11.55
C LEU A 58 17.02 -26.64 10.70
N ASP A 59 17.50 -26.01 9.63
CA ASP A 59 18.59 -26.53 8.80
C ASP A 59 19.89 -26.67 9.65
N GLU A 60 20.21 -25.67 10.49
CA GLU A 60 21.37 -25.71 11.40
C GLU A 60 21.22 -26.83 12.45
N ASP A 61 20.03 -27.05 13.00
CA ASP A 61 19.77 -28.11 13.98
C ASP A 61 19.87 -29.52 13.35
N TYR A 62 19.47 -29.68 12.09
CA TYR A 62 19.66 -30.91 11.34
C TYR A 62 21.13 -31.17 11.01
N ASP A 63 21.85 -30.17 10.50
CA ASP A 63 23.27 -30.27 10.15
C ASP A 63 24.15 -30.61 11.36
N THR A 64 23.75 -30.14 12.55
CA THR A 64 24.42 -30.45 13.82
C THR A 64 23.99 -31.80 14.44
N GLY A 65 23.02 -32.48 13.82
CA GLY A 65 22.52 -33.79 14.26
C GLY A 65 21.67 -33.75 15.52
N LYS A 66 21.09 -32.58 15.88
CA LYS A 66 20.22 -32.44 17.05
C LYS A 66 18.83 -33.04 16.83
N ILE A 67 18.40 -33.12 15.58
CA ILE A 67 17.09 -33.64 15.17
C ILE A 67 17.24 -34.77 14.16
N THR A 68 16.20 -35.59 14.04
CA THR A 68 16.17 -36.69 13.07
C THR A 68 15.75 -36.21 11.68
N GLU A 69 16.04 -36.99 10.63
CA GLU A 69 15.59 -36.71 9.26
C GLU A 69 14.05 -36.59 9.16
N ASP A 70 13.33 -37.48 9.83
CA ASP A 70 11.87 -37.51 9.75
C ASP A 70 11.26 -36.24 10.39
N ASP A 71 11.79 -35.83 11.55
CA ASP A 71 11.37 -34.60 12.24
C ASP A 71 11.73 -33.35 11.40
N TYR A 72 12.96 -33.31 10.87
CA TYR A 72 13.43 -32.24 10.00
C TYR A 72 12.50 -32.04 8.79
N ARG A 73 12.21 -33.12 8.06
CA ARG A 73 11.35 -33.05 6.87
C ARG A 73 9.94 -32.59 7.21
N GLN A 74 9.37 -33.11 8.30
CA GLN A 74 8.03 -32.71 8.73
C GLN A 74 7.96 -31.23 9.10
N GLU A 75 8.89 -30.74 9.93
CA GLU A 75 8.91 -29.35 10.36
C GLU A 75 9.24 -28.40 9.20
N ARG A 76 10.15 -28.79 8.32
CA ARG A 76 10.53 -28.00 7.16
C ARG A 76 9.36 -27.83 6.19
N ASP A 77 8.61 -28.89 5.92
CA ASP A 77 7.42 -28.80 5.08
C ASP A 77 6.38 -27.84 5.67
N LEU A 78 6.20 -27.84 7.00
CA LEU A 78 5.30 -26.90 7.68
C LEU A 78 5.77 -25.44 7.52
N TRP A 79 7.06 -25.17 7.74
CA TRP A 79 7.59 -23.81 7.60
C TRP A 79 7.59 -23.32 6.15
N VAL A 80 7.89 -24.19 5.19
CA VAL A 80 7.81 -23.87 3.76
C VAL A 80 6.36 -23.55 3.37
N GLN A 81 5.39 -24.34 3.82
CA GLN A 81 3.97 -24.05 3.58
C GLN A 81 3.53 -22.71 4.18
N ARG A 82 4.03 -22.36 5.37
CA ARG A 82 3.80 -21.03 5.98
C ARG A 82 4.43 -19.92 5.14
N GLY A 83 5.67 -20.10 4.68
CA GLY A 83 6.35 -19.15 3.80
C GLY A 83 5.55 -18.88 2.52
N VAL A 84 5.05 -19.93 1.87
CA VAL A 84 4.19 -19.82 0.69
C VAL A 84 2.92 -19.02 0.98
N GLN A 85 2.30 -19.21 2.15
CA GLN A 85 1.10 -18.45 2.53
C GLN A 85 1.42 -16.96 2.75
N VAL A 86 2.55 -16.64 3.38
CA VAL A 86 2.98 -15.25 3.56
C VAL A 86 3.25 -14.58 2.20
N LEU A 87 3.96 -15.26 1.29
CA LEU A 87 4.23 -14.73 -0.05
C LEU A 87 2.94 -14.47 -0.84
N LYS A 88 1.98 -15.40 -0.81
CA LYS A 88 0.66 -15.20 -1.44
C LYS A 88 -0.08 -14.00 -0.86
N ALA A 89 0.02 -13.79 0.46
CA ALA A 89 -0.61 -12.63 1.10
C ALA A 89 0.07 -11.31 0.65
N MET A 90 1.39 -11.32 0.43
CA MET A 90 2.11 -10.16 -0.10
C MET A 90 1.68 -9.85 -1.54
N ASP A 91 1.55 -10.87 -2.39
CA ASP A 91 1.07 -10.70 -3.78
C ASP A 91 -0.34 -10.10 -3.82
N VAL A 92 -1.24 -10.58 -2.96
CA VAL A 92 -2.61 -10.05 -2.85
C VAL A 92 -2.60 -8.59 -2.37
N LEU A 93 -1.80 -8.27 -1.36
CA LEU A 93 -1.69 -6.91 -0.84
C LEU A 93 -1.14 -5.95 -1.91
N GLN A 94 -0.12 -6.39 -2.67
CA GLN A 94 0.44 -5.61 -3.77
C GLN A 94 -0.59 -5.39 -4.89
N ALA A 95 -1.36 -6.41 -5.27
CA ALA A 95 -2.43 -6.28 -6.26
C ALA A 95 -3.54 -5.31 -5.81
N GLN A 96 -3.89 -5.31 -4.52
CA GLN A 96 -4.85 -4.34 -3.97
C GLN A 96 -4.34 -2.90 -4.06
N MET A 97 -3.06 -2.66 -3.76
CA MET A 97 -2.46 -1.33 -3.92
C MET A 97 -2.48 -0.86 -5.37
N GLN A 98 -2.16 -1.75 -6.32
CA GLN A 98 -2.21 -1.43 -7.74
C GLN A 98 -3.63 -1.11 -8.22
N ALA A 99 -4.63 -1.84 -7.73
CA ALA A 99 -6.04 -1.58 -8.05
C ALA A 99 -6.58 -0.29 -7.40
N ALA A 100 -6.04 0.10 -6.24
CA ALA A 100 -6.41 1.32 -5.52
C ALA A 100 -5.65 2.57 -5.98
N ALA A 101 -4.56 2.40 -6.74
CA ALA A 101 -3.88 3.52 -7.37
C ALA A 101 -4.88 4.26 -8.27
N PRO A 102 -4.94 5.60 -8.22
CA PRO A 102 -5.81 6.35 -9.11
C PRO A 102 -5.47 5.93 -10.54
N GLN A 103 -6.47 5.40 -11.26
CA GLN A 103 -6.36 5.29 -12.71
C GLN A 103 -6.07 6.71 -13.18
N ILE A 104 -4.83 6.95 -13.59
CA ILE A 104 -4.56 8.04 -14.51
C ILE A 104 -5.45 7.65 -15.68
N ASN A 105 -6.54 8.40 -15.86
CA ASN A 105 -7.26 8.34 -17.13
C ASN A 105 -6.21 8.81 -18.13
N ASP A 106 -5.54 7.85 -18.76
CA ASP A 106 -4.81 8.08 -19.97
C ASP A 106 -5.89 8.52 -20.97
N ASP A 107 -6.09 9.83 -21.08
CA ASP A 107 -6.29 10.42 -22.38
C ASP A 107 -4.97 10.14 -23.15
N ASP A 108 -4.77 8.87 -23.54
CA ASP A 108 -3.61 8.32 -24.27
C ASP A 108 -3.31 9.21 -25.49
N ASP A 109 -4.38 9.80 -26.05
CA ASP A 109 -4.37 10.74 -27.17
C ASP A 109 -3.53 12.01 -26.89
N GLU A 110 -3.53 12.57 -25.68
CA GLU A 110 -2.76 13.78 -25.36
C GLU A 110 -1.27 13.48 -25.18
N VAL A 111 -0.94 12.35 -24.54
CA VAL A 111 0.45 11.92 -24.32
C VAL A 111 1.10 11.50 -25.65
N GLU A 112 0.37 10.76 -26.50
CA GLU A 112 0.85 10.36 -27.82
C GLU A 112 1.03 11.56 -28.77
N ALA A 113 0.12 12.56 -28.71
CA ALA A 113 0.26 13.81 -29.46
C ALA A 113 1.49 14.63 -29.02
N ALA A 114 1.81 14.66 -27.73
CA ALA A 114 2.99 15.34 -27.21
C ALA A 114 4.30 14.69 -27.71
N ILE A 115 4.36 13.35 -27.72
CA ILE A 115 5.52 12.59 -28.21
C ILE A 115 5.70 12.77 -29.73
N ALA A 116 4.61 12.80 -30.50
CA ALA A 116 4.66 13.00 -31.95
C ALA A 116 5.25 14.38 -32.33
N ARG A 117 4.86 15.44 -31.61
CA ARG A 117 5.41 16.80 -31.79
C ARG A 117 6.91 16.83 -31.46
N TYR A 118 7.32 16.17 -30.39
CA TYR A 118 8.74 16.09 -30.01
C TYR A 118 9.58 15.36 -31.07
N LYS A 119 9.08 14.24 -31.62
CA LYS A 119 9.77 13.48 -32.68
C LYS A 119 9.85 14.22 -34.02
N GLN A 120 8.88 15.06 -34.34
CA GLN A 120 8.92 15.90 -35.54
C GLN A 120 9.88 17.07 -35.39
N GLY A 121 9.95 17.69 -34.22
CA GLY A 121 10.91 18.77 -33.93
C GLY A 121 12.37 18.31 -33.93
N LEU A 122 12.64 17.03 -33.67
CA LEU A 122 13.99 16.46 -33.70
C LEU A 122 14.44 16.02 -35.11
N ARG A 123 13.54 16.03 -36.09
CA ARG A 123 13.81 15.65 -37.49
C ARG A 123 13.84 16.84 -38.46
N ALA A 124 13.68 18.06 -37.96
CA ALA A 124 13.89 19.32 -38.68
C ALA A 124 15.25 19.92 -38.31
#